data_AF-A0A4Q5Z1S2-F1
#
_entry.id   AF-A0A4Q5Z1S2-F1
#
_cell.length_a   1.000
_cell.length_b   1.000
_cell.length_c   1.000
_cell.angle_alpha   90.00
_cell.angle_beta   90.00
_cell.angle_gamma   90.00
#
_symmetry.space_group_name_H-M   'P 1'
#
loop_
_entity.id
_entity.type
_entity.pdbx_description
1 polymer ?
#
loop_
_entity_poly.entity_id
_entity_poly.type
_entity_poly.pdbx_seq_one_letter_code
_entity_poly.pdbx_strand_id
1 'polypeptide(L)' 'MEVPGQDLPVLQQSISVQKQPGKTGVLIVNLGTPDSPSVPDVRKYLREFLMDGRVIDIPVVSRTFLVNGIIAPFRAPKSA' A
#
# COMPACT_ATOMS: atom_id res chain seq x y z
N MET A 1 -1.31 -35.76 -66.71
CA MET A 1 -1.59 -36.52 -65.49
C MET A 1 -0.71 -35.90 -64.40
N GLU A 2 -1.13 -34.74 -63.89
CA GLU A 2 -0.64 -34.19 -62.61
C GLU A 2 -0.91 -35.26 -61.54
N VAL A 3 -0.03 -35.51 -60.58
CA VAL A 3 0.44 -34.57 -59.55
C VAL A 3 1.69 -35.12 -58.85
N PRO A 4 2.74 -34.30 -58.64
CA PRO A 4 3.65 -34.45 -57.52
C PRO A 4 3.29 -33.41 -56.45
N GLY A 5 2.61 -33.86 -55.40
CA GLY A 5 2.33 -33.07 -54.20
C GLY A 5 3.62 -32.77 -53.45
N GLN A 6 4.04 -31.52 -53.50
CA GLN A 6 5.08 -30.99 -52.63
C GLN A 6 4.49 -30.73 -51.24
N ASP A 7 4.80 -31.61 -50.30
CA ASP A 7 4.52 -31.39 -48.89
C ASP A 7 5.59 -30.45 -48.33
N LEU A 8 5.45 -29.15 -48.59
CA LEU A 8 6.28 -28.13 -47.96
C LEU A 8 6.03 -28.18 -46.45
N PRO A 9 7.08 -28.24 -45.60
CA PRO A 9 6.89 -28.07 -44.17
C PRO A 9 6.44 -26.63 -43.93
N VAL A 10 5.15 -26.45 -43.66
CA VAL A 10 4.58 -25.19 -43.19
C VAL A 10 5.31 -24.87 -41.89
N LEU A 11 6.25 -23.92 -41.97
CA LEU A 11 6.89 -23.34 -40.81
C LEU A 11 5.81 -22.64 -39.99
N GLN A 12 5.20 -23.37 -39.07
CA GLN A 12 4.35 -22.79 -38.03
C GLN A 12 5.26 -21.97 -37.14
N GLN A 13 5.54 -20.75 -37.57
CA GLN A 13 6.15 -19.72 -36.74
C GLN A 13 5.17 -19.48 -35.60
N SER A 14 5.40 -20.14 -34.47
CA SER A 14 4.77 -19.82 -33.21
C SER A 14 5.12 -18.36 -32.95
N ILE A 15 4.16 -17.47 -33.16
CA ILE A 15 4.31 -16.05 -32.87
C ILE A 15 4.40 -15.96 -31.35
N SER A 16 5.60 -16.04 -30.81
CA SER A 16 5.90 -15.77 -29.43
C SER A 16 5.60 -14.29 -29.22
N VAL A 17 4.43 -14.00 -28.65
CA VAL A 17 4.08 -12.65 -28.18
C VAL A 17 5.09 -12.29 -27.11
N GLN A 18 6.14 -11.58 -27.51
CA GLN A 18 7.17 -11.07 -26.61
C GLN A 18 6.48 -10.09 -25.66
N LYS A 19 6.27 -10.53 -24.41
CA LYS A 19 5.82 -9.65 -23.33
C LYS A 19 6.86 -8.57 -23.15
N GLN A 20 6.57 -7.37 -23.65
CA GLN A 20 7.45 -6.22 -23.49
C GLN A 20 7.72 -6.03 -22.00
N PRO A 21 8.98 -5.85 -21.58
CA PRO A 21 9.28 -5.58 -20.18
C PRO A 21 8.55 -4.31 -19.77
N GLY A 22 7.60 -4.45 -18.85
CA GLY A 22 6.85 -3.33 -18.31
C GLY A 22 7.78 -2.35 -17.61
N LYS A 23 7.41 -1.06 -17.60
CA LYS A 23 8.15 -0.05 -16.83
C LYS A 23 7.97 -0.32 -15.34
N THR A 24 9.06 -0.33 -14.58
CA THR A 24 9.02 -0.47 -13.12
C THR A 24 8.48 0.81 -12.50
N GLY A 25 7.29 0.74 -11.88
CA GLY A 25 6.77 1.79 -11.02
C GLY A 25 7.28 1.60 -9.60
N VAL A 26 7.81 2.66 -8.98
CA VAL A 26 8.22 2.67 -7.57
C VAL A 26 7.21 3.51 -6.79
N LEU A 27 6.61 2.93 -5.75
CA LEU A 27 5.71 3.63 -4.83
C LEU A 27 6.45 3.91 -3.52
N ILE A 28 6.67 5.18 -3.22
CA ILE A 28 7.19 5.61 -1.92
C ILE A 28 5.99 5.97 -1.04
N VAL A 29 5.85 5.28 0.09
CA VAL A 29 4.82 5.56 1.10
C VAL A 29 5.47 5.92 2.41
N ASN A 30 4.88 6.89 3.10
CA ASN A 30 5.15 7.22 4.49
C ASN A 30 3.80 7.36 5.21
N LEU A 31 3.80 7.26 6.53
CA LEU A 31 2.62 7.43 7.39
C LEU A 31 2.11 8.88 7.43
N GLY A 32 2.96 9.82 7.05
CA GLY A 32 2.73 11.26 7.24
C GLY A 32 3.37 11.76 8.55
N THR A 33 3.23 13.06 8.79
CA THR A 33 3.72 13.75 9.99
C THR A 33 2.65 14.77 10.42
N PRO A 34 2.61 15.17 11.70
CA PRO A 34 1.72 16.25 12.12
C PRO A 34 2.07 17.56 11.39
N ASP A 35 1.06 18.39 11.14
CA ASP A 35 1.21 19.68 10.44
C ASP A 35 2.16 20.65 11.16
N SER A 36 2.24 20.54 12.49
CA SER A 36 3.21 21.27 13.31
C SER A 36 3.55 20.48 14.59
N PRO A 37 4.62 20.84 15.32
CA PRO A 37 4.91 20.27 16.63
C PRO A 37 3.95 20.76 17.71
N SER A 38 2.87 21.48 17.36
CA SER A 38 1.89 21.91 18.35
C SER A 38 1.14 20.70 18.93
N VAL A 39 0.86 20.74 20.24
CA VAL A 39 0.07 19.72 20.93
C VAL A 39 -1.24 19.36 20.23
N PRO A 40 -2.07 20.29 19.71
CA PRO A 40 -3.31 19.90 19.01
C PRO A 40 -3.06 19.10 17.74
N ASP A 41 -2.01 19.42 16.97
CA ASP A 41 -1.70 18.74 15.69
C ASP A 41 -1.09 17.36 15.94
N VAL A 42 -0.18 17.25 16.91
CA VAL A 42 0.38 15.97 17.35
C VAL A 42 -0.74 15.05 17.88
N ARG A 43 -1.68 15.61 18.65
CA ARG A 43 -2.82 14.86 19.19
C ARG A 43 -3.76 14.36 18.09
N LYS A 44 -3.98 15.14 17.03
CA LYS A 44 -4.79 14.74 15.87
C LYS A 44 -4.09 13.60 15.12
N TYR A 45 -2.80 13.76 14.81
CA TYR A 45 -2.00 12.74 14.14
C TYR A 45 -1.99 11.41 14.92
N LEU A 46 -1.74 11.45 16.23
CA LEU A 46 -1.73 10.24 17.07
C LEU A 46 -3.10 9.56 17.11
N ARG A 47 -4.20 10.31 17.10
CA ARG A 47 -5.55 9.73 17.04
C ARG A 47 -5.77 9.00 15.73
N GLU A 48 -5.45 9.62 14.60
CA GLU A 48 -5.63 9.03 13.28
C GLU A 48 -4.76 7.77 13.11
N PHE A 49 -3.51 7.83 13.54
CA PHE A 49 -2.57 6.71 13.46
C PHE A 49 -2.96 5.53 14.35
N LEU A 50 -3.30 5.77 15.63
CA LEU A 50 -3.58 4.70 16.59
C LEU A 50 -5.01 4.14 16.50
N MET A 51 -5.92 4.85 15.84
CA MET A 51 -7.27 4.33 15.59
C MET A 51 -7.30 3.31 14.44
N ASP A 52 -6.25 3.23 13.63
CA ASP A 52 -6.09 2.20 12.60
C ASP A 52 -6.00 0.81 13.25
N GLY A 53 -6.91 -0.08 12.87
CA GLY A 53 -6.97 -1.46 13.36
C GLY A 53 -5.77 -2.31 12.96
N ARG A 54 -4.94 -1.84 12.02
CA ARG A 54 -3.66 -2.47 11.64
C ARG A 54 -2.51 -2.10 12.58
N VAL A 55 -2.64 -1.02 13.36
CA VAL A 55 -1.61 -0.56 14.31
C VAL A 55 -1.87 -1.12 15.70
N ILE A 56 -3.14 -1.19 16.14
CA ILE A 56 -3.53 -1.77 17.42
C ILE A 56 -4.65 -2.82 17.24
N ASP A 57 -4.33 -4.06 17.56
CA ASP A 57 -5.23 -5.21 17.47
C ASP A 57 -6.05 -5.39 18.77
N ILE A 58 -6.93 -4.43 19.06
CA ILE A 58 -7.94 -4.52 20.14
C ILE A 58 -9.30 -4.07 19.62
N PRO A 59 -10.42 -4.53 20.23
CA PRO A 59 -11.76 -4.12 19.85
C PRO A 59 -11.93 -2.59 19.81
N VAL A 60 -12.76 -2.11 18.88
CA VAL A 60 -12.91 -0.67 18.57
C VAL A 60 -13.26 0.15 19.81
N VAL A 61 -14.10 -0.38 20.70
CA VAL A 61 -14.52 0.32 21.94
C VAL A 61 -13.33 0.52 22.89
N SER A 62 -12.59 -0.56 23.20
CA SER A 62 -11.38 -0.49 24.02
C SER A 62 -10.30 0.38 23.38
N ARG A 63 -10.15 0.33 22.05
CA ARG A 63 -9.20 1.15 21.29
C ARG A 63 -9.52 2.63 21.43
N THR A 64 -10.78 2.97 21.23
CA THR A 64 -11.26 4.35 21.31
C THR A 64 -11.01 4.93 22.70
N PHE A 65 -11.30 4.17 23.76
CA PHE A 65 -11.08 4.62 25.13
C PHE A 65 -9.58 4.80 25.45
N LEU A 66 -8.74 3.84 25.07
CA LEU A 66 -7.30 3.89 25.29
C LEU A 66 -6.66 5.07 24.53
N VAL A 67 -6.99 5.22 23.24
CA VAL A 67 -6.40 6.24 22.38
C VAL A 67 -6.88 7.63 22.76
N ASN A 68 -8.20 7.83 22.94
CA ASN A 68 -8.75 9.15 23.21
C ASN A 68 -8.60 9.59 24.67
N GLY A 69 -8.57 8.64 25.61
CA GLY A 69 -8.50 8.91 27.05
C GLY A 69 -7.08 8.95 27.61
N ILE A 70 -6.19 8.06 27.15
CA ILE A 70 -4.84 7.89 27.75
C ILE A 70 -3.72 8.23 26.76
N ILE A 71 -3.70 7.67 25.56
CA ILE A 71 -2.51 7.86 24.72
C ILE A 71 -2.44 9.27 24.14
N ALA A 72 -3.47 9.73 23.45
CA ALA A 72 -3.47 11.03 22.78
C ALA A 72 -3.26 12.23 23.75
N PRO A 73 -3.95 12.33 24.91
CA PRO A 73 -3.77 13.46 25.82
C PRO A 73 -2.45 13.42 26.60
N PHE A 74 -1.92 12.24 26.95
CA PHE A 74 -0.68 12.15 27.74
C PHE A 74 0.59 12.12 26.88
N ARG A 75 0.53 11.62 25.63
CA ARG A 75 1.69 11.64 24.73
C ARG A 75 1.84 12.93 23.95
N ALA A 76 0.75 13.55 23.49
CA ALA A 76 0.86 14.74 22.65
C ALA A 76 1.71 15.88 23.27
N PRO A 77 1.65 16.17 24.59
CA PRO A 77 2.49 17.18 25.21
C PRO A 77 3.97 16.79 25.37
N LYS A 78 4.29 15.49 25.32
CA LYS A 78 5.67 14.98 25.46
C LYS A 78 6.38 14.78 24.13
N SER A 79 5.63 14.78 23.03
CA SER A 79 6.12 14.61 21.65
C SER A 79 6.01 15.88 20.82
N ALA A 80 5.36 16.92 21.38
CA ALA A 80 5.41 18.30 20.91
C ALA A 80 6.74 18.96 21.29
#